data_AF-A0A0G1MEC8-F1
#
_entry.id   AF-A0A0G1MEC8-F1
#
_cell.length_a   1.000
_cell.length_b   1.000
_cell.length_c   1.000
_cell.angle_alpha   90.00
_cell.angle_beta   90.00
_cell.angle_gamma   90.00
#
_symmetry.space_group_name_H-M   'P 1'
#
loop_
_entity.id
_entity.type
_entity.pdbx_description
1 polymer ?
#
loop_
_entity_poly.entity_id
_entity_poly.type
_entity_poly.pdbx_seq_one_letter_code
_entity_poly.pdbx_strand_id
1 'polypeptide(L)'
;MNRSLLINISVSLATIIIFWGIAEGVGRILVNRQYCQHYYDYDGVLPRSLYRLVEESNLIYDLIPNAREVLYGKEIRINSYGMRDEETTTKKPENTFRIAVLGDSVTFGYGVSKEESYPDILEKKLRDNAVGDKKIEVLNFGVMGYGMNQNLFVLEHKIFDFEPDVIILGHHLNDIWDEGTVIIAPPLFIRFLNSRSSLFSCLNRKGALGALVLSVTDESENKPLKEMYRANTTTGENSASWNEYKKTFEKISQISKEKETPVMIVLLPVWNELNDDYEFKSIHEELDRTIRDVGLYSLNLAPSESVWYEDAMGYRISPKDTDHPNVKGHAKIANAIYDKLTAEKLLPE
;
A
#
# COMPACT_ATOMS: atom_id res chain seq x y z
N MET A 1 15.18 -43.54 -38.35
CA MET A 1 15.20 -43.50 -36.86
C MET A 1 15.03 -44.91 -36.32
N ASN A 2 15.89 -45.38 -35.41
CA ASN A 2 15.92 -46.78 -34.95
C ASN A 2 14.63 -47.12 -34.16
N ARG A 3 13.97 -48.25 -34.44
CA ARG A 3 12.70 -48.66 -33.82
C ARG A 3 12.83 -48.80 -32.29
N SER A 4 13.97 -49.27 -31.80
CA SER A 4 14.25 -49.37 -30.35
C SER A 4 14.40 -47.99 -29.70
N LEU A 5 15.03 -47.04 -30.39
CA LEU A 5 15.15 -45.65 -29.92
C LEU A 5 13.75 -45.00 -29.78
N LEU A 6 12.88 -45.21 -30.77
CA LEU A 6 11.49 -44.75 -30.73
C LEU A 6 10.70 -45.31 -29.54
N ILE A 7 10.84 -46.61 -29.26
CA ILE A 7 10.18 -47.25 -28.12
C ILE A 7 10.71 -46.68 -26.80
N ASN A 8 12.03 -46.56 -26.64
CA ASN A 8 12.63 -46.02 -25.42
C ASN A 8 12.23 -44.56 -25.18
N ILE A 9 12.23 -43.72 -26.23
CA ILE A 9 11.74 -42.33 -26.14
C ILE A 9 10.26 -42.33 -25.70
N SER A 10 9.43 -43.19 -26.29
CA SER A 10 8.00 -43.26 -25.97
C SER A 10 7.74 -43.68 -24.51
N VAL A 11 8.45 -44.70 -24.02
CA VAL A 11 8.34 -45.16 -22.63
C VAL A 11 8.82 -44.09 -21.65
N SER A 12 9.93 -43.42 -21.94
CA SER A 12 10.43 -42.31 -21.12
C SER A 12 9.44 -41.15 -21.07
N LEU A 13 8.89 -40.74 -22.22
CA LEU A 13 7.88 -39.67 -22.28
C LEU A 13 6.61 -40.06 -21.52
N ALA A 14 6.12 -41.28 -21.68
CA ALA A 14 4.94 -41.77 -20.96
C ALA A 14 5.18 -41.77 -19.44
N THR A 15 6.36 -42.20 -19.00
CA THR A 15 6.73 -42.24 -17.57
C THR A 15 6.78 -40.83 -16.98
N ILE A 16 7.37 -39.87 -17.70
CA ILE A 16 7.42 -38.45 -17.28
C ILE A 16 6.00 -37.88 -17.18
N ILE A 17 5.13 -38.13 -18.16
CA ILE A 17 3.74 -37.64 -18.15
C ILE A 17 2.96 -38.22 -16.98
N ILE A 18 3.06 -39.54 -16.75
CA ILE A 18 2.39 -40.21 -15.64
C ILE A 18 2.88 -39.66 -14.29
N PHE A 19 4.20 -39.52 -14.12
CA PHE A 19 4.78 -38.99 -12.89
C PHE A 19 4.27 -37.58 -12.58
N TRP A 20 4.34 -36.66 -13.54
CA TRP A 20 3.87 -35.29 -13.34
C TRP A 20 2.35 -35.20 -13.18
N GLY A 21 1.59 -36.06 -13.86
CA GLY A 21 0.14 -36.15 -13.69
C GLY A 21 -0.25 -36.58 -12.28
N ILE A 22 0.44 -37.59 -11.72
CA ILE A 22 0.25 -38.03 -10.34
C ILE A 22 0.67 -36.93 -9.35
N ALA A 23 1.83 -36.31 -9.55
CA ALA A 23 2.33 -35.25 -8.68
C ALA A 23 1.39 -34.03 -8.64
N GLU A 24 0.83 -33.63 -9.79
CA GLU A 24 -0.17 -32.58 -9.89
C GLU A 24 -1.49 -32.97 -9.19
N GLY A 25 -1.93 -34.22 -9.35
CA GLY A 25 -3.10 -34.76 -8.66
C GLY A 25 -2.95 -34.74 -7.14
N VAL A 26 -1.79 -35.17 -6.63
CA VAL A 26 -1.43 -35.08 -5.21
C VAL A 26 -1.37 -33.62 -4.75
N GLY A 27 -0.78 -32.73 -5.56
CA GLY A 27 -0.77 -31.29 -5.32
C GLY A 27 -2.18 -30.75 -5.13
N ARG A 28 -3.14 -31.11 -5.99
CA ARG A 28 -4.54 -30.65 -5.87
C ARG A 28 -5.25 -31.11 -4.61
N ILE A 29 -4.88 -32.26 -4.06
CA ILE A 29 -5.50 -32.83 -2.86
C ILE A 29 -4.88 -32.23 -1.59
N LEU A 30 -3.55 -32.12 -1.56
CA LEU A 30 -2.82 -31.68 -0.37
C LEU A 30 -2.71 -30.16 -0.25
N VAL A 31 -2.79 -29.44 -1.37
CA VAL A 31 -2.60 -28.00 -1.40
C VAL A 31 -3.95 -27.32 -1.23
N ASN A 32 -4.07 -26.51 -0.17
CA ASN A 32 -5.21 -25.63 -0.01
C ASN A 32 -5.29 -24.70 -1.24
N ARG A 33 -6.32 -24.90 -2.05
CA ARG A 33 -6.49 -24.22 -3.35
C ARG A 33 -6.65 -22.70 -3.19
N GLN A 34 -7.37 -22.26 -2.16
CA GLN A 34 -7.45 -20.84 -1.78
C GLN A 34 -6.09 -20.31 -1.35
N TYR A 35 -5.31 -21.10 -0.61
CA TYR A 35 -3.97 -20.70 -0.21
C TYR A 35 -3.09 -20.47 -1.45
N CYS A 36 -3.01 -21.40 -2.40
CA CYS A 36 -2.00 -21.33 -3.47
C CYS A 36 -2.40 -20.53 -4.73
N GLN A 37 -3.68 -20.43 -5.10
CA GLN A 37 -4.07 -19.61 -6.27
C GLN A 37 -3.94 -18.09 -6.00
N HIS A 38 -4.15 -17.66 -4.75
CA HIS A 38 -4.29 -16.26 -4.38
C HIS A 38 -2.99 -15.43 -4.42
N TYR A 39 -1.82 -16.00 -4.73
CA TYR A 39 -0.57 -15.23 -4.80
C TYR A 39 -0.25 -14.72 -6.22
N TYR A 40 -0.86 -15.27 -7.28
CA TYR A 40 -0.49 -14.98 -8.67
C TYR A 40 -1.67 -14.65 -9.61
N ASP A 41 -2.90 -14.60 -9.11
CA ASP A 41 -4.01 -13.86 -9.77
C ASP A 41 -3.85 -12.32 -9.60
N TYR A 42 -2.78 -11.94 -8.90
CA TYR A 42 -2.36 -10.58 -8.59
C TYR A 42 -1.20 -10.22 -9.49
N ASP A 43 -1.30 -9.04 -10.04
CA ASP A 43 -0.29 -8.40 -10.86
C ASP A 43 0.60 -7.60 -9.87
N GLY A 44 1.18 -8.27 -8.86
CA GLY A 44 1.80 -7.61 -7.70
C GLY A 44 0.86 -7.53 -6.49
N VAL A 45 0.56 -6.34 -5.99
CA VAL A 45 -0.15 -6.12 -4.71
C VAL A 45 -1.68 -6.18 -4.85
N LEU A 46 -2.23 -5.86 -6.03
CA LEU A 46 -3.68 -5.77 -6.28
C LEU A 46 -4.19 -6.85 -7.26
N PRO A 47 -5.40 -7.40 -7.04
CA PRO A 47 -6.05 -8.27 -8.01
C PRO A 47 -6.56 -7.45 -9.20
N ARG A 48 -6.48 -8.00 -10.41
CA ARG A 48 -6.87 -7.33 -11.68
C ARG A 48 -8.33 -6.88 -11.73
N SER A 49 -9.18 -7.40 -10.87
CA SER A 49 -10.57 -6.99 -10.69
C SER A 49 -10.71 -5.63 -10.01
N LEU A 50 -9.67 -5.17 -9.29
CA LEU A 50 -9.72 -3.93 -8.52
C LEU A 50 -9.02 -2.76 -9.20
N TYR A 51 -8.14 -2.97 -10.18
CA TYR A 51 -7.38 -1.88 -10.80
C TYR A 51 -7.33 -1.95 -12.32
N ARG A 52 -7.15 -0.79 -12.95
CA ARG A 52 -6.88 -0.61 -14.37
C ARG A 52 -5.56 0.13 -14.56
N LEU A 53 -4.84 -0.18 -15.62
CA LEU A 53 -3.66 0.61 -16.01
C LEU A 53 -4.12 1.95 -16.58
N VAL A 54 -3.37 2.99 -16.26
CA VAL A 54 -3.55 4.35 -16.75
C VAL A 54 -2.20 4.79 -17.31
N GLU A 55 -2.16 5.30 -18.53
CA GLU A 55 -0.92 5.79 -19.16
C GLU A 55 -0.86 7.32 -19.06
N GLU A 56 -0.89 7.83 -17.82
CA GLU A 56 -0.62 9.23 -17.53
C GLU A 56 0.75 9.36 -16.87
N SER A 57 1.47 10.45 -17.14
CA SER A 57 2.91 10.55 -16.83
C SER A 57 3.29 10.23 -15.39
N ASN A 58 2.38 10.47 -14.44
CA ASN A 58 2.59 10.25 -13.00
C ASN A 58 1.52 9.34 -12.36
N LEU A 59 0.64 8.70 -13.14
CA LEU A 59 -0.38 7.78 -12.65
C LEU A 59 -0.39 6.50 -13.50
N ILE A 60 0.20 5.44 -12.95
CA ILE A 60 0.42 4.15 -13.64
C ILE A 60 -0.84 3.27 -13.63
N TYR A 61 -1.62 3.34 -12.57
CA TYR A 61 -2.85 2.58 -12.41
C TYR A 61 -3.80 3.28 -11.46
N ASP A 62 -5.07 2.87 -11.53
CA ASP A 62 -6.15 3.43 -10.74
C ASP A 62 -7.15 2.33 -10.37
N LEU A 63 -7.92 2.54 -9.30
CA LEU A 63 -8.95 1.59 -8.92
C LEU A 63 -10.10 1.61 -9.94
N ILE A 64 -10.66 0.44 -10.24
CA ILE A 64 -11.81 0.32 -11.13
C ILE A 64 -13.07 0.77 -10.37
N PRO A 65 -13.81 1.80 -10.84
CA PRO A 65 -15.04 2.22 -10.20
C PRO A 65 -16.08 1.10 -10.12
N ASN A 66 -16.81 1.02 -9.00
CA ASN A 66 -17.80 -0.03 -8.71
C ASN A 66 -17.24 -1.45 -8.63
N ALA A 67 -15.91 -1.62 -8.58
CA ALA A 67 -15.31 -2.93 -8.44
C ALA A 67 -15.63 -3.57 -7.09
N ARG A 68 -15.71 -4.90 -7.11
CA ARG A 68 -15.87 -5.73 -5.91
C ARG A 68 -14.92 -6.91 -5.99
N GLU A 69 -14.29 -7.22 -4.87
CA GLU A 69 -13.42 -8.37 -4.74
C GLU A 69 -13.44 -8.88 -3.29
N VAL A 70 -13.05 -10.13 -3.09
CA VAL A 70 -12.79 -10.69 -1.76
C VAL A 70 -11.30 -10.97 -1.61
N LEU A 71 -10.65 -10.21 -0.75
CA LEU A 71 -9.22 -10.31 -0.46
C LEU A 71 -9.02 -10.83 0.97
N TYR A 72 -8.34 -11.96 1.15
CA TYR A 72 -8.14 -12.61 2.46
C TYR A 72 -9.43 -12.83 3.27
N GLY A 73 -10.55 -13.10 2.60
CA GLY A 73 -11.86 -13.29 3.24
C GLY A 73 -12.55 -11.99 3.66
N LYS A 74 -12.02 -10.83 3.27
CA LYS A 74 -12.61 -9.50 3.51
C LYS A 74 -13.14 -8.95 2.20
N GLU A 75 -14.35 -8.41 2.22
CA GLU A 75 -14.93 -7.74 1.06
C GLU A 75 -14.23 -6.40 0.82
N ILE A 76 -13.84 -6.17 -0.43
CA ILE A 76 -13.34 -4.90 -0.94
C ILE A 76 -14.39 -4.36 -1.88
N ARG A 77 -14.89 -3.15 -1.60
CA ARG A 77 -15.84 -2.42 -2.44
C ARG A 77 -15.23 -1.09 -2.81
N ILE A 78 -15.19 -0.81 -4.11
CA ILE A 78 -14.75 0.47 -4.65
C ILE A 78 -15.99 1.23 -5.11
N ASN A 79 -16.15 2.47 -4.69
CA ASN A 79 -17.28 3.31 -5.07
C ASN A 79 -17.17 3.81 -6.52
N SER A 80 -18.19 4.56 -6.96
CA SER A 80 -18.27 5.11 -8.32
C SER A 80 -17.14 6.09 -8.68
N TYR A 81 -16.37 6.56 -7.70
CA TYR A 81 -15.24 7.48 -7.87
C TYR A 81 -13.87 6.79 -7.76
N GLY A 82 -13.82 5.47 -7.59
CA GLY A 82 -12.54 4.77 -7.44
C GLY A 82 -11.95 4.84 -6.02
N MET A 83 -12.76 5.09 -5.00
CA MET A 83 -12.34 5.07 -3.59
C MET A 83 -12.78 3.78 -2.90
N ARG A 84 -11.99 3.25 -1.97
CA ARG A 84 -12.42 2.16 -1.08
C ARG A 84 -13.30 2.72 0.04
N ASP A 85 -14.44 3.27 -0.34
CA ASP A 85 -15.33 3.99 0.54
C ASP A 85 -16.82 3.73 0.23
N GLU A 86 -17.71 4.30 1.04
CA GLU A 86 -19.12 4.42 0.70
C GLU A 86 -19.33 5.38 -0.49
N GLU A 87 -20.49 5.32 -1.14
CA GLU A 87 -20.83 6.30 -2.17
C GLU A 87 -20.94 7.71 -1.57
N THR A 88 -20.43 8.70 -2.30
CA THR A 88 -20.43 10.10 -1.88
C THR A 88 -20.79 11.03 -3.04
N THR A 89 -20.63 12.33 -2.87
CA THR A 89 -20.80 13.33 -3.93
C THR A 89 -19.59 14.25 -4.00
N THR A 90 -19.16 14.59 -5.22
CA THR A 90 -18.11 15.59 -5.45
C THR A 90 -18.49 16.92 -4.83
N LYS A 91 -19.67 17.45 -5.18
CA LYS A 91 -20.23 18.62 -4.50
C LYS A 91 -20.41 18.32 -3.01
N LYS A 92 -19.76 19.10 -2.15
CA LYS A 92 -19.86 18.94 -0.69
C LYS A 92 -21.27 19.27 -0.22
N PRO A 93 -21.95 18.37 0.53
CA PRO A 93 -23.26 18.67 1.09
C PRO A 93 -23.21 19.86 2.06
N GLU A 94 -24.33 20.56 2.22
CA GLU A 94 -24.43 21.63 3.21
C GLU A 94 -24.13 21.10 4.62
N ASN A 95 -23.57 21.97 5.47
CA ASN A 95 -23.18 21.66 6.84
C ASN A 95 -22.27 20.42 6.99
N THR A 96 -21.42 20.16 6.00
CA THR A 96 -20.45 19.05 6.02
C THR A 96 -19.02 19.57 6.13
N PHE A 97 -18.20 18.89 6.93
CA PHE A 97 -16.76 19.05 7.00
C PHE A 97 -16.10 17.81 6.43
N ARG A 98 -15.22 17.97 5.45
CA ARG A 98 -14.69 16.86 4.67
C ARG A 98 -13.18 16.75 4.81
N ILE A 99 -12.71 15.56 5.17
CA ILE A 99 -11.29 15.23 5.23
C ILE A 99 -10.98 14.27 4.07
N ALA A 100 -10.03 14.62 3.20
CA ALA A 100 -9.52 13.70 2.19
C ALA A 100 -8.26 13.01 2.72
N VAL A 101 -8.20 11.68 2.65
CA VAL A 101 -7.04 10.90 3.10
C VAL A 101 -6.40 10.18 1.92
N LEU A 102 -5.16 10.54 1.60
CA LEU A 102 -4.35 9.95 0.54
C LEU A 102 -3.27 9.03 1.15
N GLY A 103 -2.78 8.11 0.34
CA GLY A 103 -1.63 7.28 0.68
C GLY A 103 -1.67 5.94 -0.02
N ASP A 104 -0.90 5.02 0.52
CA ASP A 104 -0.61 3.71 -0.04
C ASP A 104 -1.55 2.60 0.46
N SER A 105 -1.03 1.38 0.57
CA SER A 105 -1.73 0.21 1.10
C SER A 105 -2.13 0.34 2.57
N VAL A 106 -1.39 1.08 3.39
CA VAL A 106 -1.79 1.35 4.78
C VAL A 106 -3.01 2.26 4.79
N THR A 107 -3.05 3.29 3.95
CA THR A 107 -4.23 4.18 3.85
C THR A 107 -5.43 3.46 3.27
N PHE A 108 -5.21 2.62 2.25
CA PHE A 108 -6.25 1.75 1.70
C PHE A 108 -6.84 0.77 2.74
N GLY A 109 -6.11 0.44 3.80
CA GLY A 109 -6.53 -0.54 4.80
C GLY A 109 -6.27 -1.99 4.38
N TYR A 110 -5.12 -2.26 3.76
CA TYR A 110 -4.75 -3.61 3.35
C TYR A 110 -4.77 -4.60 4.51
N GLY A 111 -5.40 -5.76 4.32
CA GLY A 111 -5.52 -6.81 5.34
C GLY A 111 -6.58 -6.54 6.42
N VAL A 112 -7.16 -5.34 6.49
CA VAL A 112 -8.27 -4.99 7.39
C VAL A 112 -9.59 -4.79 6.63
N SER A 113 -10.72 -4.88 7.34
CA SER A 113 -12.02 -4.50 6.77
C SER A 113 -12.08 -2.98 6.63
N LYS A 114 -13.05 -2.46 5.86
CA LYS A 114 -13.19 -1.02 5.63
C LYS A 114 -13.28 -0.28 6.98
N GLU A 115 -14.17 -0.74 7.84
CA GLU A 115 -14.51 -0.14 9.13
C GLU A 115 -13.34 -0.22 10.15
N GLU A 116 -12.37 -1.09 9.88
CA GLU A 116 -11.14 -1.26 10.65
C GLU A 116 -9.98 -0.41 10.09
N SER A 117 -10.15 0.25 8.94
CA SER A 117 -9.14 1.13 8.36
C SER A 117 -9.06 2.44 9.16
N TYR A 118 -7.89 3.08 9.16
CA TYR A 118 -7.70 4.27 9.99
C TYR A 118 -8.56 5.47 9.51
N PRO A 119 -8.85 5.66 8.20
CA PRO A 119 -9.79 6.70 7.77
C PRO A 119 -11.20 6.51 8.35
N ASP A 120 -11.72 5.28 8.31
CA ASP A 120 -13.04 4.94 8.88
C ASP A 120 -13.08 5.06 10.41
N ILE A 121 -12.04 4.59 11.09
CA ILE A 121 -11.92 4.74 12.55
C ILE A 121 -11.87 6.23 12.91
N LEU A 122 -11.14 7.05 12.14
CA LEU A 122 -11.07 8.49 12.32
C LEU A 122 -12.44 9.15 12.14
N GLU A 123 -13.17 8.82 11.07
CA GLU A 123 -14.53 9.36 10.85
C GLU A 123 -15.45 9.03 12.02
N LYS A 124 -15.46 7.75 12.44
CA LYS A 124 -16.24 7.30 13.59
C LYS A 124 -15.86 8.08 14.85
N LYS A 125 -14.57 8.27 15.09
CA LYS A 125 -14.08 8.98 16.27
C LYS A 125 -14.47 10.46 16.26
N LEU A 126 -14.35 11.14 15.12
CA LEU A 126 -14.75 12.54 14.96
C LEU A 126 -16.25 12.73 15.19
N ARG A 127 -17.07 11.82 14.63
CA ARG A 127 -18.52 11.82 14.84
C ARG A 127 -18.90 11.55 16.30
N ASP A 128 -18.27 10.56 16.94
CA ASP A 128 -18.60 10.17 18.33
C ASP A 128 -18.21 11.25 19.35
N ASN A 129 -17.23 12.10 19.05
CA ASN A 129 -16.83 13.23 19.91
C ASN A 129 -17.58 14.53 19.61
N ALA A 130 -18.60 14.50 18.73
CA ALA A 130 -19.42 15.64 18.36
C ALA A 130 -18.57 16.89 18.02
N VAL A 131 -17.56 16.70 17.16
CA VAL A 131 -16.65 17.76 16.73
C VAL A 131 -17.43 18.77 15.87
N GLY A 132 -17.89 19.84 16.52
CA GLY A 132 -18.75 20.88 15.94
C GLY A 132 -20.16 20.39 15.58
N ASP A 133 -20.98 21.29 15.05
CA ASP A 133 -22.34 21.01 14.56
C ASP A 133 -22.38 20.45 13.13
N LYS A 134 -21.21 20.12 12.55
CA LYS A 134 -21.08 19.67 11.17
C LYS A 134 -21.15 18.15 11.04
N LYS A 135 -21.71 17.68 9.93
CA LYS A 135 -21.53 16.29 9.50
C LYS A 135 -20.07 16.11 9.07
N ILE A 136 -19.39 15.12 9.63
CA ILE A 136 -18.02 14.77 9.22
C ILE A 136 -18.08 13.70 8.12
N GLU A 137 -17.32 13.91 7.06
CA GLU A 137 -17.02 12.91 6.03
C GLU A 137 -15.51 12.73 5.93
N VAL A 138 -15.02 11.48 6.03
CA VAL A 138 -13.61 11.16 5.76
C VAL A 138 -13.54 10.29 4.52
N LEU A 139 -12.97 10.83 3.44
CA LEU A 139 -12.91 10.17 2.13
C LEU A 139 -11.57 9.46 1.96
N ASN A 140 -11.60 8.14 1.77
CA ASN A 140 -10.40 7.32 1.59
C ASN A 140 -9.95 7.23 0.12
N PHE A 141 -8.96 8.04 -0.25
CA PHE A 141 -8.27 8.02 -1.55
C PHE A 141 -7.02 7.14 -1.58
N GLY A 142 -6.77 6.35 -0.52
CA GLY A 142 -5.63 5.44 -0.48
C GLY A 142 -5.70 4.40 -1.59
N VAL A 143 -4.55 4.11 -2.22
CA VAL A 143 -4.44 3.04 -3.23
C VAL A 143 -3.17 2.25 -2.96
N MET A 144 -3.31 0.93 -2.87
CA MET A 144 -2.20 0.03 -2.57
C MET A 144 -1.09 0.16 -3.61
N GLY A 145 0.13 0.49 -3.17
CA GLY A 145 1.32 0.61 -4.01
C GLY A 145 1.53 1.98 -4.67
N TYR A 146 0.78 3.01 -4.24
CA TYR A 146 1.03 4.39 -4.67
C TYR A 146 2.24 4.97 -3.95
N GLY A 147 3.26 5.36 -4.72
CA GLY A 147 4.37 6.18 -4.24
C GLY A 147 4.02 7.66 -4.18
N MET A 148 5.03 8.49 -3.88
CA MET A 148 4.84 9.94 -3.72
C MET A 148 4.39 10.66 -4.99
N ASN A 149 4.84 10.23 -6.17
CA ASN A 149 4.44 10.83 -7.45
C ASN A 149 2.96 10.58 -7.77
N GLN A 150 2.43 9.39 -7.49
CA GLN A 150 1.02 9.07 -7.69
C GLN A 150 0.14 9.78 -6.66
N ASN A 151 0.57 9.85 -5.40
CA ASN A 151 -0.14 10.63 -4.39
C ASN A 151 -0.18 12.13 -4.73
N LEU A 152 0.93 12.70 -5.24
CA LEU A 152 0.96 14.06 -5.76
C LEU A 152 0.00 14.24 -6.95
N PHE A 153 -0.04 13.27 -7.88
CA PHE A 153 -0.99 13.30 -8.99
C PHE A 153 -2.45 13.34 -8.50
N VAL A 154 -2.81 12.49 -7.52
CA VAL A 154 -4.15 12.46 -6.91
C VAL A 154 -4.47 13.79 -6.21
N LEU A 155 -3.48 14.37 -5.51
CA LEU A 155 -3.59 15.68 -4.88
C LEU A 155 -3.91 16.77 -5.91
N GLU A 156 -3.20 16.78 -7.05
CA GLU A 156 -3.35 17.81 -8.08
C GLU A 156 -4.64 17.70 -8.90
N HIS A 157 -5.07 16.47 -9.20
CA HIS A 157 -6.05 16.21 -10.26
C HIS A 157 -7.36 15.60 -9.78
N LYS A 158 -7.45 15.09 -8.55
CA LYS A 158 -8.65 14.36 -8.08
C LYS A 158 -9.30 14.97 -6.85
N ILE A 159 -8.53 15.20 -5.77
CA ILE A 159 -9.15 15.43 -4.46
C ILE A 159 -9.95 16.74 -4.38
N PHE A 160 -9.55 17.79 -5.11
CA PHE A 160 -10.16 19.11 -4.99
C PHE A 160 -11.56 19.16 -5.62
N ASP A 161 -11.91 18.19 -6.48
CA ASP A 161 -13.28 18.01 -6.96
C ASP A 161 -14.25 17.65 -5.83
N PHE A 162 -13.73 17.19 -4.69
CA PHE A 162 -14.49 16.87 -3.49
C PHE A 162 -14.46 17.98 -2.44
N GLU A 163 -13.93 19.17 -2.73
CA GLU A 163 -13.96 20.32 -1.81
C GLU A 163 -13.51 19.99 -0.35
N PRO A 164 -12.36 19.31 -0.14
CA PRO A 164 -11.90 18.95 1.20
C PRO A 164 -11.60 20.20 2.03
N ASP A 165 -11.87 20.13 3.33
CA ASP A 165 -11.49 21.16 4.31
C ASP A 165 -10.11 20.88 4.92
N VAL A 166 -9.72 19.60 5.01
CA VAL A 166 -8.38 19.15 5.42
C VAL A 166 -7.95 17.97 4.56
N ILE A 167 -6.66 17.90 4.27
CA ILE A 167 -6.05 16.81 3.55
C ILE A 167 -5.04 16.11 4.46
N ILE A 168 -5.07 14.79 4.46
CA ILE A 168 -4.12 13.94 5.18
C ILE A 168 -3.42 13.05 4.15
N LEU A 169 -2.10 12.97 4.18
CA LEU A 169 -1.32 12.05 3.36
C LEU A 169 -0.57 11.10 4.30
N GLY A 170 -0.99 9.85 4.35
CA GLY A 170 -0.26 8.77 5.02
C GLY A 170 0.92 8.35 4.17
N HIS A 171 2.13 8.64 4.65
CA HIS A 171 3.39 8.34 3.96
C HIS A 171 4.09 7.20 4.68
N HIS A 172 4.31 6.08 3.98
CA HIS A 172 5.14 4.98 4.44
C HIS A 172 6.51 5.02 3.72
N LEU A 173 7.56 4.49 4.35
CA LEU A 173 8.93 4.61 3.80
C LEU A 173 9.17 3.87 2.47
N ASN A 174 8.27 2.98 2.09
CA ASN A 174 8.27 2.32 0.78
C ASN A 174 7.64 3.18 -0.33
N ASP A 175 7.02 4.32 0.01
CA ASP A 175 6.40 5.22 -0.96
C ASP A 175 7.46 6.12 -1.61
N ILE A 176 8.43 5.52 -2.29
CA ILE A 176 9.51 6.28 -2.94
C ILE A 176 9.06 6.86 -4.29
N TRP A 177 9.85 7.82 -4.80
CA TRP A 177 9.62 8.41 -6.12
C TRP A 177 9.90 7.38 -7.22
N ASP A 178 9.05 7.34 -8.24
CA ASP A 178 9.15 6.44 -9.42
C ASP A 178 8.93 4.93 -9.20
N GLU A 179 8.61 4.49 -7.98
CA GLU A 179 8.07 3.14 -7.74
C GLU A 179 6.57 3.23 -7.43
N GLY A 180 5.75 3.50 -8.44
CA GLY A 180 4.43 2.87 -8.38
C GLY A 180 4.71 1.40 -8.49
N THR A 181 4.59 0.63 -7.40
CA THR A 181 5.05 -0.77 -7.30
C THR A 181 4.79 -1.39 -8.65
N VAL A 182 5.86 -1.58 -9.43
CA VAL A 182 5.67 -2.05 -10.80
C VAL A 182 4.86 -3.31 -10.59
N ILE A 183 3.75 -3.38 -11.30
CA ILE A 183 3.00 -4.60 -11.43
C ILE A 183 4.01 -5.58 -12.06
N ILE A 184 4.82 -6.25 -11.23
CA ILE A 184 5.75 -7.30 -11.65
C ILE A 184 4.84 -8.50 -11.88
N ALA A 185 4.00 -8.40 -12.90
CA ALA A 185 3.25 -9.52 -13.39
C ALA A 185 4.30 -10.52 -13.88
N PRO A 186 4.38 -11.74 -13.30
CA PRO A 186 5.31 -12.74 -13.83
C PRO A 186 5.03 -12.95 -15.33
N PRO A 187 6.03 -13.37 -16.13
CA PRO A 187 5.82 -13.62 -17.55
C PRO A 187 4.57 -14.49 -17.82
N LEU A 188 3.86 -14.24 -18.93
CA LEU A 188 2.59 -14.92 -19.26
C LEU A 188 2.63 -16.45 -19.11
N PHE A 189 3.78 -17.07 -19.40
CA PHE A 189 3.97 -18.51 -19.24
C PHE A 189 3.99 -18.95 -17.76
N ILE A 190 4.65 -18.22 -16.87
CA ILE A 190 4.64 -18.49 -15.42
C ILE A 190 3.21 -18.35 -14.87
N ARG A 191 2.47 -17.36 -15.37
CA ARG A 191 1.06 -17.15 -15.04
C ARG A 191 0.17 -18.30 -15.55
N PHE A 192 0.40 -18.75 -16.78
CA PHE A 192 -0.27 -19.93 -17.33
C PHE A 192 -0.02 -21.17 -16.46
N LEU A 193 1.22 -21.41 -16.03
CA LEU A 193 1.54 -22.53 -15.15
C LEU A 193 0.89 -22.39 -13.77
N ASN A 194 0.94 -21.22 -13.14
CA ASN A 194 0.29 -20.98 -11.84
C ASN A 194 -1.23 -21.19 -11.88
N SER A 195 -1.90 -20.74 -12.95
CA SER A 195 -3.36 -20.89 -13.10
C SER A 195 -3.79 -22.33 -13.43
N ARG A 196 -2.89 -23.16 -13.99
CA ARG A 196 -3.21 -24.52 -14.46
C ARG A 196 -2.62 -25.63 -13.61
N SER A 197 -1.59 -25.37 -12.79
CA SER A 197 -0.91 -26.37 -11.96
C SER A 197 -0.85 -25.96 -10.49
N SER A 198 -1.58 -26.71 -9.64
CA SER A 198 -1.55 -26.54 -8.19
C SER A 198 -0.18 -26.93 -7.60
N LEU A 199 0.51 -27.90 -8.21
CA LEU A 199 1.85 -28.29 -7.81
C LEU A 199 2.86 -27.17 -8.11
N PHE A 200 2.85 -26.62 -9.33
CA PHE A 200 3.73 -25.53 -9.72
C PHE A 200 3.49 -24.30 -8.83
N SER A 201 2.23 -23.90 -8.64
CA SER A 201 1.85 -22.79 -7.77
C SER A 201 2.37 -22.96 -6.33
N CYS A 202 2.30 -24.17 -5.77
CA CYS A 202 2.82 -24.45 -4.43
C CYS A 202 4.36 -24.44 -4.36
N LEU A 203 5.03 -25.01 -5.36
CA LEU A 203 6.50 -25.05 -5.43
C LEU A 203 7.09 -23.66 -5.64
N ASN A 204 6.43 -22.85 -6.47
CA ASN A 204 6.82 -21.46 -6.72
C ASN A 204 6.69 -20.62 -5.44
N ARG A 205 5.68 -20.89 -4.60
CA ARG A 205 5.46 -20.16 -3.34
C ARG A 205 6.45 -20.51 -2.21
N LYS A 206 6.92 -21.76 -2.12
CA LYS A 206 7.64 -22.28 -0.95
C LYS A 206 9.16 -22.45 -1.11
N GLY A 207 9.81 -21.84 -2.10
CA GLY A 207 11.25 -22.07 -2.24
C GLY A 207 12.02 -21.16 -3.18
N ALA A 208 13.27 -21.58 -3.40
CA ALA A 208 14.26 -20.96 -4.28
C ALA A 208 13.76 -20.72 -5.72
N LEU A 209 12.69 -21.40 -6.16
CA LEU A 209 12.10 -21.18 -7.49
C LEU A 209 11.31 -19.88 -7.58
N GLY A 210 10.58 -19.49 -6.53
CA GLY A 210 9.92 -18.18 -6.44
C GLY A 210 10.94 -17.05 -6.30
N ALA A 211 12.00 -17.29 -5.51
CA ALA A 211 13.15 -16.39 -5.42
C ALA A 211 13.91 -16.31 -6.75
N LEU A 212 14.03 -17.40 -7.52
CA LEU A 212 14.65 -17.42 -8.84
C LEU A 212 13.79 -16.70 -9.88
N VAL A 213 12.47 -16.92 -9.88
CA VAL A 213 11.54 -16.19 -10.75
C VAL A 213 11.57 -14.69 -10.42
N LEU A 214 11.61 -14.34 -9.13
CA LEU A 214 11.77 -12.97 -8.65
C LEU A 214 13.18 -12.39 -8.87
N SER A 215 14.22 -13.22 -8.98
CA SER A 215 15.60 -12.79 -9.27
C SER A 215 15.90 -12.76 -10.76
N VAL A 216 15.01 -13.30 -11.60
CA VAL A 216 15.07 -13.17 -13.07
C VAL A 216 14.16 -12.01 -13.51
N THR A 217 13.16 -11.63 -12.69
CA THR A 217 12.63 -10.25 -12.69
C THR A 217 13.63 -9.34 -11.98
N ASP A 218 13.72 -8.10 -12.44
CA ASP A 218 14.94 -7.31 -12.38
C ASP A 218 15.41 -6.97 -10.94
N GLU A 219 16.69 -7.19 -10.64
CA GLU A 219 17.37 -6.76 -9.40
C GLU A 219 17.34 -5.22 -9.22
N SER A 220 16.88 -4.48 -10.23
CA SER A 220 16.72 -3.02 -10.22
C SER A 220 15.56 -2.50 -9.36
N GLU A 221 14.55 -3.33 -9.03
CA GLU A 221 13.28 -2.86 -8.41
C GLU A 221 13.27 -2.88 -6.86
N ASN A 222 14.19 -3.60 -6.20
CA ASN A 222 14.39 -3.48 -4.74
C ASN A 222 15.68 -2.73 -4.39
N LYS A 223 16.37 -2.25 -5.43
CA LYS A 223 17.61 -1.53 -5.31
C LYS A 223 17.38 -0.16 -4.69
N PRO A 224 16.36 0.64 -5.00
CA PRO A 224 16.20 1.99 -4.47
C PRO A 224 15.95 2.03 -2.96
N LEU A 225 15.16 1.10 -2.40
CA LEU A 225 15.00 0.99 -0.95
C LEU A 225 16.34 0.60 -0.31
N LYS A 226 16.99 -0.47 -0.78
CA LYS A 226 18.30 -0.90 -0.24
C LYS A 226 19.45 0.09 -0.53
N GLU A 227 19.39 0.86 -1.60
CA GLU A 227 20.34 1.89 -1.99
C GLU A 227 20.08 3.19 -1.23
N MET A 228 18.83 3.56 -0.89
CA MET A 228 18.57 4.62 0.08
C MET A 228 19.06 4.20 1.48
N TYR A 229 18.81 2.96 1.89
CA TYR A 229 19.34 2.41 3.14
C TYR A 229 20.87 2.40 3.15
N ARG A 230 21.53 2.03 2.02
CA ARG A 230 23.00 2.00 1.91
C ARG A 230 23.61 3.39 1.72
N ALA A 231 23.02 4.22 0.87
CA ALA A 231 23.47 5.59 0.59
C ALA A 231 23.31 6.48 1.82
N ASN A 232 22.30 6.32 2.67
CA ASN A 232 22.20 7.13 3.89
C ASN A 232 23.17 6.71 4.99
N THR A 233 23.75 5.51 4.93
CA THR A 233 24.92 5.18 5.77
C THR A 233 26.24 5.75 5.24
N THR A 234 26.29 6.31 4.01
CA THR A 234 27.55 6.73 3.36
C THR A 234 27.56 8.11 2.66
N THR A 235 26.43 8.74 2.31
CA THR A 235 26.39 9.94 1.44
C THR A 235 25.45 11.08 1.88
N GLY A 236 24.68 10.96 2.96
CA GLY A 236 23.97 12.09 3.59
C GLY A 236 22.90 12.80 2.74
N GLU A 237 22.39 13.92 3.26
CA GLU A 237 21.28 14.80 2.80
C GLU A 237 21.27 15.21 1.30
N ASN A 238 22.24 14.79 0.48
CA ASN A 238 22.39 15.20 -0.92
C ASN A 238 22.09 14.10 -1.95
N SER A 239 21.40 13.02 -1.56
CA SER A 239 21.00 11.99 -2.53
C SER A 239 19.91 12.50 -3.49
N ALA A 240 19.88 11.95 -4.72
CA ALA A 240 18.86 12.31 -5.71
C ALA A 240 17.44 12.09 -5.19
N SER A 241 17.21 10.97 -4.49
CA SER A 241 15.92 10.64 -3.89
C SER A 241 15.47 11.65 -2.84
N TRP A 242 16.40 12.18 -2.04
CA TRP A 242 16.05 13.18 -1.01
C TRP A 242 15.66 14.53 -1.61
N ASN A 243 16.34 14.92 -2.68
CA ASN A 243 15.96 16.11 -3.44
C ASN A 243 14.55 15.97 -4.04
N GLU A 244 14.15 14.77 -4.50
CA GLU A 244 12.79 14.54 -4.98
C GLU A 244 11.74 14.62 -3.87
N TYR A 245 12.01 14.05 -2.68
CA TYR A 245 11.14 14.24 -1.50
C TYR A 245 10.94 15.72 -1.18
N LYS A 246 12.04 16.48 -1.11
CA LYS A 246 11.98 17.91 -0.80
C LYS A 246 11.16 18.68 -1.84
N LYS A 247 11.42 18.48 -3.13
CA LYS A 247 10.63 19.09 -4.22
C LYS A 247 9.16 18.73 -4.12
N THR A 248 8.86 17.49 -3.77
CA THR A 248 7.48 17.01 -3.62
C THR A 248 6.78 17.73 -2.47
N PHE A 249 7.40 17.80 -1.30
CA PHE A 249 6.81 18.52 -0.16
C PHE A 249 6.69 20.02 -0.42
N GLU A 250 7.66 20.63 -1.12
CA GLU A 250 7.55 22.02 -1.59
C GLU A 250 6.34 22.21 -2.50
N LYS A 251 6.11 21.29 -3.44
CA LYS A 251 4.96 21.31 -4.34
C LYS A 251 3.64 21.11 -3.59
N ILE A 252 3.58 20.17 -2.65
CA ILE A 252 2.39 19.95 -1.80
C ILE A 252 2.10 21.21 -0.96
N SER A 253 3.13 21.84 -0.39
CA SER A 253 3.00 23.10 0.36
C SER A 253 2.48 24.23 -0.53
N GLN A 254 2.96 24.34 -1.77
CA GLN A 254 2.45 25.29 -2.74
C GLN A 254 0.96 25.06 -3.03
N ILE A 255 0.56 23.82 -3.32
CA ILE A 255 -0.84 23.46 -3.58
C ILE A 255 -1.73 23.76 -2.37
N SER A 256 -1.27 23.41 -1.16
CA SER A 256 -1.97 23.69 0.10
C SER A 256 -2.26 25.19 0.26
N LYS A 257 -1.28 26.04 -0.02
CA LYS A 257 -1.42 27.51 0.04
C LYS A 257 -2.31 28.06 -1.07
N GLU A 258 -2.14 27.59 -2.30
CA GLU A 258 -2.94 28.02 -3.46
C GLU A 258 -4.42 27.66 -3.33
N LYS A 259 -4.71 26.52 -2.71
CA LYS A 259 -6.08 26.01 -2.50
C LYS A 259 -6.65 26.37 -1.13
N GLU A 260 -5.89 27.08 -0.31
CA GLU A 260 -6.26 27.44 1.07
C GLU A 260 -6.75 26.23 1.90
N THR A 261 -6.18 25.05 1.64
CA THR A 261 -6.58 23.78 2.28
C THR A 261 -5.38 23.21 3.03
N PRO A 262 -5.44 23.09 4.37
CA PRO A 262 -4.39 22.48 5.18
C PRO A 262 -4.06 21.05 4.75
N VAL A 263 -2.77 20.76 4.62
CA VAL A 263 -2.26 19.40 4.36
C VAL A 263 -1.41 18.92 5.53
N MET A 264 -1.76 17.75 6.07
CA MET A 264 -0.99 17.03 7.09
C MET A 264 -0.34 15.79 6.49
N ILE A 265 0.98 15.68 6.63
CA ILE A 265 1.73 14.46 6.30
C ILE A 265 1.85 13.62 7.57
N VAL A 266 1.41 12.36 7.50
CA VAL A 266 1.52 11.38 8.59
C VAL A 266 2.63 10.41 8.23
N LEU A 267 3.75 10.47 8.93
CA LEU A 267 4.86 9.53 8.72
C LEU A 267 4.56 8.24 9.47
N LEU A 268 4.19 7.21 8.71
CA LEU A 268 3.86 5.88 9.21
C LEU A 268 5.16 5.10 9.51
N PRO A 269 5.27 4.45 10.68
CA PRO A 269 6.45 3.67 10.97
C PRO A 269 6.44 2.38 10.13
N VAL A 270 7.63 1.85 9.85
CA VAL A 270 7.76 0.45 9.45
C VAL A 270 7.51 -0.39 10.69
N TRP A 271 6.58 -1.33 10.61
CA TRP A 271 6.05 -2.03 11.77
C TRP A 271 7.00 -3.10 12.32
N ASN A 272 8.30 -3.07 12.02
CA ASN A 272 9.27 -4.13 12.35
C ASN A 272 9.83 -4.10 13.79
N GLU A 273 10.55 -3.06 14.20
CA GLU A 273 11.10 -2.95 15.56
C GLU A 273 10.64 -1.62 16.17
N LEU A 274 9.44 -1.61 16.75
CA LEU A 274 8.77 -0.40 17.24
C LEU A 274 9.21 -0.02 18.67
N ASN A 275 10.52 0.04 18.90
CA ASN A 275 11.13 0.31 20.20
C ASN A 275 12.34 1.26 20.04
N ASP A 276 13.16 1.39 21.08
CA ASP A 276 14.33 2.29 21.08
C ASP A 276 15.39 1.90 20.01
N ASP A 277 15.37 0.65 19.54
CA ASP A 277 16.26 0.13 18.49
C ASP A 277 15.67 0.32 17.08
N TYR A 278 14.63 1.15 16.91
CA TYR A 278 14.01 1.41 15.61
C TYR A 278 14.99 1.98 14.59
N GLU A 279 15.33 1.15 13.60
CA GLU A 279 16.38 1.40 12.62
C GLU A 279 16.12 2.63 11.72
N PHE A 280 14.86 3.05 11.53
CA PHE A 280 14.50 4.17 10.64
C PHE A 280 14.26 5.49 11.36
N LYS A 281 14.63 5.59 12.63
CA LYS A 281 14.39 6.78 13.45
C LYS A 281 14.96 8.05 12.80
N SER A 282 16.22 8.02 12.37
CA SER A 282 16.88 9.18 11.75
C SER A 282 16.19 9.64 10.47
N ILE A 283 15.73 8.70 9.64
CA ILE A 283 15.02 8.99 8.38
C ILE A 283 13.68 9.69 8.68
N HIS A 284 12.93 9.18 9.66
CA HIS A 284 11.66 9.80 10.06
C HIS A 284 11.87 11.19 10.65
N GLU A 285 12.90 11.40 11.46
CA GLU A 285 13.25 12.71 12.01
C GLU A 285 13.67 13.70 10.91
N GLU A 286 14.34 13.24 9.86
CA GLU A 286 14.73 14.08 8.72
C GLU A 286 13.54 14.43 7.82
N LEU A 287 12.66 13.45 7.53
CA LEU A 287 11.38 13.67 6.83
C LEU A 287 10.53 14.69 7.58
N ASP A 288 10.36 14.48 8.89
CA ASP A 288 9.57 15.34 9.75
C ASP A 288 10.09 16.78 9.77
N ARG A 289 11.42 16.97 9.83
CA ARG A 289 12.04 18.29 9.68
C ARG A 289 11.75 18.90 8.30
N THR A 290 11.95 18.14 7.23
CA THR A 290 11.76 18.62 5.84
C THR A 290 10.33 19.05 5.57
N ILE A 291 9.34 18.29 6.06
CA ILE A 291 7.91 18.61 5.95
C ILE A 291 7.60 19.91 6.69
N ARG A 292 8.12 20.07 7.91
CA ARG A 292 7.91 21.29 8.71
C ARG A 292 8.60 22.51 8.11
N ASP A 293 9.79 22.35 7.53
CA ASP A 293 10.55 23.46 6.91
C ASP A 293 9.83 24.07 5.70
N VAL A 294 9.04 23.28 4.97
CA VAL A 294 8.21 23.79 3.86
C VAL A 294 6.86 24.32 4.35
N GLY A 295 6.57 24.26 5.65
CA GLY A 295 5.36 24.79 6.27
C GLY A 295 4.13 23.87 6.21
N LEU A 296 4.33 22.55 6.05
CA LEU A 296 3.26 21.56 6.14
C LEU A 296 3.08 21.08 7.60
N TYR A 297 1.88 20.60 7.92
CA TYR A 297 1.66 19.90 9.18
C TYR A 297 2.29 18.52 9.12
N SER A 298 3.04 18.14 10.15
CA SER A 298 3.68 16.83 10.25
C SER A 298 3.22 16.08 11.50
N LEU A 299 2.92 14.79 11.34
CA LEU A 299 2.67 13.83 12.41
C LEU A 299 3.61 12.64 12.25
N ASN A 300 4.69 12.62 13.03
CA ASN A 300 5.64 11.52 13.02
C ASN A 300 5.22 10.41 14.00
N LEU A 301 4.91 9.22 13.49
CA LEU A 301 4.52 8.06 14.29
C LEU A 301 5.67 7.06 14.52
N ALA A 302 6.91 7.39 14.15
CA ALA A 302 8.08 6.61 14.54
C ALA A 302 8.19 6.50 16.08
N PRO A 303 8.64 5.35 16.61
CA PRO A 303 8.93 5.19 18.03
C PRO A 303 9.78 6.34 18.59
N SER A 304 9.27 6.96 19.64
CA SER A 304 9.91 8.08 20.33
C SER A 304 9.37 8.19 21.76
N GLU A 305 9.91 9.10 22.56
CA GLU A 305 9.42 9.34 23.92
C GLU A 305 7.93 9.73 23.96
N SER A 306 7.43 10.39 22.92
CA SER A 306 6.03 10.80 22.78
C SER A 306 5.16 9.78 22.03
N VAL A 307 5.76 8.82 21.33
CA VAL A 307 5.06 7.79 20.56
C VAL A 307 5.55 6.41 20.97
N TRP A 308 4.84 5.82 21.92
CA TRP A 308 5.18 4.52 22.48
C TRP A 308 4.36 3.37 21.89
N TYR A 309 4.98 2.19 21.74
CA TYR A 309 4.37 0.94 21.32
C TYR A 309 4.67 -0.18 22.32
N GLU A 310 3.70 -1.05 22.59
CA GLU A 310 3.86 -2.21 23.48
C GLU A 310 4.87 -3.21 22.92
N ASP A 311 4.64 -3.64 21.69
CA ASP A 311 5.49 -4.55 20.93
C ASP A 311 5.14 -4.41 19.45
N ALA A 312 6.10 -4.63 18.55
CA ALA A 312 5.85 -4.45 17.13
C ALA A 312 4.96 -5.55 16.52
N MET A 313 4.96 -6.77 17.09
CA MET A 313 4.16 -7.88 16.59
C MET A 313 2.66 -7.69 16.85
N GLY A 314 2.30 -7.10 17.99
CA GLY A 314 0.92 -6.82 18.36
C GLY A 314 0.18 -5.85 17.43
N TYR A 315 0.89 -5.12 16.57
CA TYR A 315 0.31 -4.16 15.64
C TYR A 315 0.30 -4.61 14.17
N ARG A 316 0.82 -5.79 13.81
CA ARG A 316 0.90 -6.24 12.40
C ARG A 316 -0.21 -7.21 12.01
N ILE A 317 -0.58 -7.23 10.72
CA ILE A 317 -1.55 -8.22 10.19
C ILE A 317 -0.99 -9.65 10.19
N SER A 318 0.33 -9.80 10.08
CA SER A 318 1.00 -11.08 10.21
C SER A 318 2.45 -10.90 10.67
N PRO A 319 3.06 -11.91 11.31
CA PRO A 319 4.46 -11.84 11.74
C PRO A 319 5.48 -11.59 10.63
N LYS A 320 5.13 -11.88 9.37
CA LYS A 320 6.01 -11.72 8.20
C LYS A 320 5.79 -10.43 7.43
N ASP A 321 4.71 -9.71 7.74
CA ASP A 321 4.35 -8.48 7.04
C ASP A 321 4.79 -7.31 7.92
N THR A 322 5.87 -6.64 7.53
CA THR A 322 6.47 -5.53 8.28
C THR A 322 5.90 -4.17 7.91
N ASP A 323 5.02 -4.11 6.91
CA ASP A 323 4.55 -2.85 6.33
C ASP A 323 3.10 -2.56 6.72
N HIS A 324 2.30 -3.61 6.97
CA HIS A 324 0.86 -3.45 7.15
C HIS A 324 0.39 -3.65 8.60
N PRO A 325 -0.22 -2.60 9.20
CA PRO A 325 -0.80 -2.71 10.53
C PRO A 325 -2.10 -3.51 10.53
N ASN A 326 -2.36 -4.20 11.64
CA ASN A 326 -3.68 -4.73 11.97
C ASN A 326 -4.59 -3.63 12.53
N VAL A 327 -5.80 -4.02 12.93
CA VAL A 327 -6.82 -3.13 13.50
C VAL A 327 -6.30 -2.28 14.67
N LYS A 328 -5.42 -2.82 15.53
CA LYS A 328 -4.82 -2.08 16.64
C LYS A 328 -3.88 -0.98 16.12
N GLY A 329 -3.12 -1.26 15.06
CA GLY A 329 -2.25 -0.28 14.41
C GLY A 329 -3.04 0.83 13.72
N HIS A 330 -4.08 0.47 12.97
CA HIS A 330 -5.01 1.43 12.38
C HIS A 330 -5.69 2.32 13.44
N ALA A 331 -6.13 1.75 14.56
CA ALA A 331 -6.69 2.53 15.65
C ALA A 331 -5.66 3.49 16.27
N LYS A 332 -4.39 3.09 16.38
CA LYS A 332 -3.32 3.96 16.88
C LYS A 332 -3.05 5.13 15.93
N ILE A 333 -3.02 4.89 14.61
CA ILE A 333 -2.90 5.94 13.60
C ILE A 333 -4.07 6.92 13.71
N ALA A 334 -5.31 6.42 13.70
CA ALA A 334 -6.52 7.26 13.76
C ALA A 334 -6.58 8.12 15.03
N ASN A 335 -6.19 7.57 16.18
CA ASN A 335 -6.15 8.31 17.44
C ASN A 335 -5.10 9.44 17.38
N ALA A 336 -3.89 9.16 16.90
CA ALA A 336 -2.84 10.17 16.81
C ALA A 336 -3.21 11.29 15.82
N ILE A 337 -3.87 10.95 14.70
CA ILE A 337 -4.41 11.93 13.75
C ILE A 337 -5.46 12.81 14.43
N TYR A 338 -6.43 12.22 15.11
CA TYR A 338 -7.47 12.97 15.82
C TYR A 338 -6.87 13.96 16.84
N ASP A 339 -5.91 13.50 17.65
CA ASP A 339 -5.26 14.33 18.66
C ASP A 339 -4.51 15.49 17.98
N LYS A 340 -3.82 15.23 16.86
CA LYS A 340 -3.10 16.24 16.10
C LYS A 340 -4.03 17.25 15.44
N LEU A 341 -5.11 16.81 14.80
CA LEU A 341 -6.11 17.70 14.19
C LEU A 341 -6.74 18.63 15.23
N THR A 342 -7.03 18.10 16.42
CA THR A 342 -7.57 18.87 17.54
C THR A 342 -6.55 19.90 18.06
N ALA A 343 -5.30 19.47 18.28
CA ALA A 343 -4.24 20.34 18.80
C ALA A 343 -3.91 21.50 17.85
N GLU A 344 -3.93 21.25 16.54
CA GLU A 344 -3.65 22.24 15.49
C GLU A 344 -4.89 23.07 15.11
N LYS A 345 -6.04 22.83 15.74
CA LYS A 345 -7.33 23.49 15.45
C LYS A 345 -7.73 23.38 13.98
N LEU A 346 -7.53 22.20 13.41
CA LEU A 346 -7.89 21.86 12.03
C LEU A 346 -9.30 21.25 11.92
N LEU A 347 -10.03 21.21 13.03
CA LEU A 347 -11.39 20.70 13.11
C LEU A 347 -12.38 21.86 13.22
N PRO A 348 -13.63 21.70 12.76
CA PRO A 348 -14.64 22.72 12.95
C PRO A 348 -14.91 22.96 14.44
N GLU A 349 -15.14 24.22 14.79
CA GLU A 349 -15.49 24.66 16.16
C GLU A 349 -16.87 24.16 16.62
#